data_AF-A0A840Q7I4-F1
#
_entry.id   AF-A0A840Q7I4-F1
#
_cell.length_a   1.000
_cell.length_b   1.000
_cell.length_c   1.000
_cell.angle_alpha   90.00
_cell.angle_beta   90.00
_cell.angle_gamma   90.00
#
_symmetry.space_group_name_H-M   'P 1'
#
loop_
_entity.id
_entity.type
_entity.pdbx_description
1 polymer ?
#
loop_
_entity_poly.entity_id
_entity_poly.type
_entity_poly.pdbx_seq_one_letter_code
_entity_poly.pdbx_strand_id
1 'polypeptide(L)'
;MYRAFGVDRILLANQLLDPNGLAWLADELNADPEFWFGCFVDSVRGAHLMAEALARHGASRPVDVLVELANDGARTGARTLAEASEVADAVLRNPMLRLVGVGGYEGAVAHDVSEQALSAVDGYLRRLRKLVAELAESGHFSGLDEVLVTCGGSAYFDQVAEAFTEPWPTGLPVVPVLRSGGYLLHDDGFYLIDLVRTFF
;
A
#
# COMPACT_ATOMS: atom_id res chain seq x y z
N MET A 1 18.40 -5.84 -7.68
CA MET A 1 19.38 -4.77 -7.36
C MET A 1 19.49 -4.54 -5.85
N TYR A 2 18.45 -4.07 -5.15
CA TYR A 2 18.55 -3.76 -3.70
C TYR A 2 18.96 -4.93 -2.79
N ARG A 3 18.48 -6.15 -3.08
CA ARG A 3 18.89 -7.38 -2.38
C ARG A 3 20.39 -7.63 -2.40
N ALA A 4 21.04 -7.36 -3.54
CA ALA A 4 22.50 -7.50 -3.66
C ALA A 4 23.29 -6.50 -2.79
N PHE A 5 22.62 -5.48 -2.25
CA PHE A 5 23.17 -4.49 -1.33
C PHE A 5 22.71 -4.68 0.12
N GLY A 6 22.13 -5.85 0.47
CA GLY A 6 21.73 -6.18 1.84
C GLY A 6 20.46 -5.49 2.32
N VAL A 7 19.55 -5.13 1.41
CA VAL A 7 18.22 -4.62 1.79
C VAL A 7 17.28 -5.80 1.99
N ASP A 8 16.87 -6.02 3.24
CA ASP A 8 16.10 -7.20 3.65
C ASP A 8 14.62 -6.93 3.90
N ARG A 9 14.17 -5.67 3.78
CA ARG A 9 12.75 -5.30 3.88
C ARG A 9 12.36 -4.44 2.68
N ILE A 10 11.58 -5.02 1.76
CA ILE A 10 11.20 -4.38 0.50
C ILE A 10 9.68 -4.34 0.38
N LEU A 11 9.12 -3.14 0.19
CA LEU A 11 7.74 -2.94 -0.21
C LEU A 11 7.68 -2.51 -1.68
N LEU A 12 7.18 -3.39 -2.55
CA LEU A 12 6.84 -3.03 -3.92
C LEU A 12 5.50 -2.29 -3.90
N ALA A 13 5.51 -0.97 -4.14
CA ALA A 13 4.31 -0.14 -4.22
C ALA A 13 3.53 -0.34 -5.54
N ASN A 14 3.29 -1.60 -5.90
CA ASN A 14 2.53 -2.05 -7.04
C ASN A 14 2.15 -3.53 -6.85
N GLN A 15 1.23 -4.04 -7.66
CA GLN A 15 0.95 -5.47 -7.71
C GLN A 15 2.00 -6.22 -8.53
N LEU A 16 2.46 -7.37 -8.02
CA LEU A 16 3.40 -8.25 -8.71
C LEU A 16 2.67 -9.40 -9.41
N LEU A 17 2.48 -9.30 -10.72
CA LEU A 17 1.87 -10.36 -11.54
C LEU A 17 2.79 -10.89 -12.64
N ASP A 18 4.00 -10.37 -12.78
CA ASP A 18 4.96 -10.87 -13.76
C ASP A 18 5.42 -12.29 -13.38
N PRO A 19 5.27 -13.30 -14.26
CA PRO A 19 5.63 -14.69 -13.94
C PRO A 19 7.10 -14.87 -13.57
N ASN A 20 8.02 -14.16 -14.23
CA ASN A 20 9.44 -14.28 -13.93
C ASN A 20 9.78 -13.62 -12.60
N GLY A 21 9.16 -12.47 -12.31
CA GLY A 21 9.27 -11.79 -11.02
C GLY A 21 8.74 -12.63 -9.86
N LEU A 22 7.63 -13.35 -10.07
CA LEU A 22 7.06 -14.25 -9.06
C LEU A 22 7.90 -15.51 -8.86
N ALA A 23 8.48 -16.06 -9.94
CA ALA A 23 9.44 -17.16 -9.83
C ALA A 23 10.68 -16.75 -9.03
N TRP A 24 11.28 -15.60 -9.37
CA TRP A 24 12.41 -15.05 -8.64
C TRP A 24 12.08 -14.77 -7.17
N LEU A 25 10.90 -14.20 -6.89
CA LEU A 25 10.47 -13.94 -5.52
C LEU A 25 10.33 -15.24 -4.71
N ALA A 26 9.76 -16.30 -5.30
CA ALA A 26 9.66 -17.59 -4.65
C ALA A 26 11.05 -18.14 -4.26
N ASP A 27 12.03 -18.04 -5.17
CA ASP A 27 13.41 -18.48 -4.92
C ASP A 27 14.06 -17.66 -3.79
N GLU A 28 13.91 -16.33 -3.79
CA GLU A 28 14.47 -15.47 -2.74
C GLU A 28 13.85 -15.76 -1.37
N LEU A 29 12.53 -15.92 -1.29
CA LEU A 29 11.84 -16.22 -0.04
C LEU A 29 12.20 -17.60 0.53
N ASN A 30 12.53 -18.55 -0.34
CA ASN A 30 12.98 -19.88 0.03
C ASN A 30 14.45 -19.89 0.50
N ALA A 31 15.29 -19.08 -0.13
CA ALA A 31 16.70 -19.00 0.20
C ALA A 31 16.98 -18.22 1.49
N ASP A 32 16.14 -17.23 1.81
CA ASP A 32 16.34 -16.29 2.91
C ASP A 32 15.07 -16.14 3.75
N PRO A 33 15.02 -16.78 4.94
CA PRO A 33 13.91 -16.65 5.88
C PRO A 33 13.72 -15.23 6.44
N GLU A 34 14.80 -14.43 6.52
CA GLU A 34 14.77 -13.08 7.08
C GLU A 34 14.30 -12.04 6.06
N PHE A 35 14.32 -12.37 4.77
CA PHE A 35 13.85 -11.47 3.73
C PHE A 35 12.35 -11.18 3.88
N TRP A 36 12.01 -9.92 4.08
CA TRP A 36 10.65 -9.44 4.08
C TRP A 36 10.32 -8.76 2.75
N PHE A 37 9.28 -9.26 2.07
CA PHE A 37 8.76 -8.67 0.86
C PHE A 37 7.26 -8.43 0.98
N GLY A 38 6.84 -7.19 0.75
CA GLY A 38 5.44 -6.78 0.65
C GLY A 38 5.11 -6.25 -0.74
N CYS A 39 3.88 -6.48 -1.22
CA CYS A 39 3.37 -5.80 -2.42
C CYS A 39 1.88 -5.47 -2.32
N PHE A 40 1.33 -4.76 -3.31
CA PHE A 40 -0.09 -4.44 -3.32
C PHE A 40 -0.92 -5.54 -4.00
N VAL A 41 -2.17 -5.66 -3.58
CA VAL A 41 -3.22 -6.39 -4.28
C VAL A 41 -4.45 -5.50 -4.38
N ASP A 42 -4.97 -5.35 -5.59
CA ASP A 42 -6.07 -4.42 -5.89
C ASP A 42 -7.34 -5.12 -6.37
N SER A 43 -7.29 -6.43 -6.56
CA SER A 43 -8.35 -7.19 -7.18
C SER A 43 -8.32 -8.66 -6.76
N VAL A 44 -9.50 -9.25 -6.64
CA VAL A 44 -9.68 -10.68 -6.33
C VAL A 44 -9.00 -11.54 -7.40
N ARG A 45 -9.09 -11.16 -8.67
CA ARG A 45 -8.42 -11.88 -9.77
C ARG A 45 -6.90 -11.83 -9.64
N GLY A 46 -6.34 -10.65 -9.34
CA GLY A 46 -4.90 -10.51 -9.18
C GLY A 46 -4.36 -11.30 -7.99
N ALA A 47 -5.07 -11.33 -6.85
CA ALA A 47 -4.72 -12.16 -5.71
C ALA A 47 -4.66 -13.67 -6.07
N HIS A 48 -5.65 -14.19 -6.81
CA HIS A 48 -5.63 -15.58 -7.27
C HIS A 48 -4.46 -15.87 -8.22
N LEU A 49 -4.22 -15.00 -9.20
CA LEU A 49 -3.12 -15.17 -10.16
C LEU A 49 -1.75 -15.19 -9.48
N MET A 50 -1.54 -14.26 -8.54
CA MET A 50 -0.31 -14.18 -7.75
C MET A 50 -0.10 -15.47 -6.95
N ALA A 51 -1.13 -15.92 -6.23
CA ALA A 51 -1.04 -17.13 -5.41
C ALA A 51 -0.82 -18.40 -6.23
N GLU A 52 -1.51 -18.56 -7.36
CA GLU A 52 -1.33 -19.71 -8.26
C GLU A 52 0.11 -19.78 -8.79
N ALA A 53 0.68 -18.63 -9.15
CA ALA A 53 2.06 -18.55 -9.62
C ALA A 53 3.07 -18.86 -8.50
N LEU A 54 2.89 -18.27 -7.30
CA LEU A 54 3.75 -18.55 -6.14
C LEU A 54 3.74 -20.04 -5.77
N ALA A 55 2.56 -20.67 -5.75
CA ALA A 55 2.43 -22.10 -5.51
C ALA A 55 3.13 -22.94 -6.59
N ARG A 56 2.94 -22.58 -7.87
CA ARG A 56 3.58 -23.26 -9.00
C ARG A 56 5.10 -23.20 -8.93
N HIS A 57 5.65 -22.08 -8.45
CA HIS A 57 7.10 -21.88 -8.28
C HIS A 57 7.63 -22.37 -6.92
N GLY A 58 6.78 -23.01 -6.10
CA GLY A 58 7.23 -23.68 -4.88
C GLY A 58 7.66 -22.73 -3.76
N ALA A 59 7.05 -21.54 -3.66
CA ALA A 59 7.27 -20.67 -2.50
C ALA A 59 6.90 -21.41 -1.21
N SER A 60 7.81 -21.43 -0.24
CA SER A 60 7.68 -22.20 1.01
C SER A 60 6.87 -21.50 2.10
N ARG A 61 6.57 -20.22 1.90
CA ARG A 61 5.83 -19.36 2.85
C ARG A 61 4.97 -18.33 2.10
N PRO A 62 3.94 -17.77 2.73
CA PRO A 62 3.10 -16.74 2.11
C PRO A 62 3.88 -15.46 1.80
N VAL A 63 3.46 -14.77 0.74
CA VAL A 63 3.90 -13.41 0.42
C VAL A 63 3.04 -12.41 1.19
N ASP A 64 3.68 -11.41 1.78
CA ASP A 64 2.97 -10.32 2.45
C ASP A 64 2.35 -9.37 1.42
N VAL A 65 1.08 -9.04 1.63
CA VAL A 65 0.34 -8.16 0.72
C VAL A 65 -0.46 -7.11 1.47
N LEU A 66 -0.63 -5.96 0.84
CA LEU A 66 -1.52 -4.89 1.30
C LEU A 66 -2.65 -4.71 0.30
N VAL A 67 -3.87 -4.53 0.80
CA VAL A 67 -4.99 -4.14 -0.05
C VAL A 67 -4.80 -2.68 -0.47
N GLU A 68 -4.87 -2.41 -1.78
CA GLU A 68 -4.79 -1.05 -2.30
C GLU A 68 -6.18 -0.42 -2.37
N LEU A 69 -6.40 0.69 -1.65
CA LEU A 69 -7.58 1.54 -1.77
C LEU A 69 -7.25 2.77 -2.62
N ALA A 70 -8.10 3.05 -3.59
CA ALA A 70 -7.92 4.17 -4.51
C ALA A 70 -9.22 4.95 -4.71
N ASN A 71 -9.10 6.07 -5.42
CA ASN A 71 -10.23 6.92 -5.81
C ASN A 71 -10.68 6.60 -7.25
N ASP A 72 -11.83 7.13 -7.64
CA ASP A 72 -12.31 7.05 -9.02
C ASP A 72 -11.30 7.66 -10.00
N GLY A 73 -11.14 7.01 -11.15
CA GLY A 73 -10.16 7.42 -12.17
C GLY A 73 -8.71 7.06 -11.87
N ALA A 74 -8.40 6.46 -10.72
CA ALA A 74 -7.05 5.97 -10.42
C ALA A 74 -6.63 4.81 -11.35
N ARG A 75 -5.31 4.57 -11.45
CA ARG A 75 -4.74 3.53 -12.31
C ARG A 75 -5.02 2.11 -11.80
N THR A 76 -4.91 1.89 -10.49
CA THR A 76 -5.05 0.60 -9.79
C THR A 76 -5.89 0.79 -8.51
N GLY A 77 -6.02 -0.23 -7.67
CA GLY A 77 -6.72 -0.19 -6.37
C GLY A 77 -8.22 -0.47 -6.45
N ALA A 78 -8.82 -0.82 -5.31
CA ALA A 78 -10.27 -0.89 -5.14
C ALA A 78 -10.88 0.52 -5.08
N ARG A 79 -12.08 0.71 -5.62
CA ARG A 79 -12.78 2.01 -5.65
C ARG A 79 -13.71 2.19 -4.46
N THR A 80 -14.14 1.10 -3.83
CA THR A 80 -15.03 1.12 -2.66
C THR A 80 -14.46 0.30 -1.50
N LEU A 81 -14.98 0.56 -0.29
CA LEU A 81 -14.64 -0.24 0.89
C LEU A 81 -15.08 -1.70 0.73
N ALA A 82 -16.23 -1.93 0.11
CA ALA A 82 -16.75 -3.28 -0.14
C ALA A 82 -15.83 -4.06 -1.08
N GLU A 83 -15.43 -3.46 -2.20
CA GLU A 83 -14.46 -4.07 -3.12
C GLU A 83 -13.13 -4.36 -2.42
N ALA A 84 -12.63 -3.44 -1.61
CA ALA A 84 -11.39 -3.62 -0.86
C ALA A 84 -11.48 -4.78 0.15
N SER A 85 -12.62 -4.90 0.84
CA SER A 85 -12.90 -6.01 1.74
C SER A 85 -13.01 -7.35 0.99
N GLU A 86 -13.62 -7.37 -0.21
CA GLU A 86 -13.66 -8.57 -1.06
C GLU A 86 -12.24 -9.04 -1.47
N VAL A 87 -11.33 -8.10 -1.73
CA VAL A 87 -9.92 -8.39 -2.00
C VAL A 87 -9.24 -8.96 -0.75
N ALA A 88 -9.43 -8.33 0.41
CA ALA A 88 -8.89 -8.79 1.69
C ALA A 88 -9.36 -10.23 2.02
N ASP A 89 -10.64 -10.49 1.83
CA ASP A 89 -11.26 -11.81 1.96
C ASP A 89 -10.63 -12.85 1.03
N ALA A 90 -10.35 -12.48 -0.22
CA ALA A 90 -9.68 -13.37 -1.18
C ALA A 90 -8.24 -13.70 -0.76
N VAL A 91 -7.53 -12.73 -0.18
CA VAL A 91 -6.19 -12.94 0.39
C VAL A 91 -6.25 -13.91 1.55
N LEU A 92 -7.15 -13.71 2.52
CA LEU A 92 -7.26 -14.59 3.71
C LEU A 92 -7.60 -16.04 3.38
N ARG A 93 -8.36 -16.28 2.31
CA ARG A 93 -8.68 -17.64 1.85
C ARG A 93 -7.50 -18.34 1.16
N ASN A 94 -6.39 -17.64 0.91
CA ASN A 94 -5.27 -18.18 0.16
C ASN A 94 -4.02 -18.36 1.04
N PRO A 95 -3.53 -19.60 1.25
CA PRO A 95 -2.38 -19.85 2.11
C PRO A 95 -1.06 -19.31 1.54
N MET A 96 -1.02 -18.91 0.27
CA MET A 96 0.17 -18.33 -0.37
C MET A 96 0.31 -16.83 -0.13
N LEU A 97 -0.70 -16.19 0.45
CA LEU A 97 -0.70 -14.75 0.70
C LEU A 97 -1.02 -14.48 2.17
N ARG A 98 -0.43 -13.42 2.73
CA ARG A 98 -0.73 -12.94 4.08
C ARG A 98 -1.08 -11.46 3.99
N LEU A 99 -2.28 -11.11 4.41
CA LEU A 99 -2.71 -9.72 4.46
C LEU A 99 -2.00 -9.04 5.63
N VAL A 100 -1.14 -8.05 5.36
CA VAL A 100 -0.37 -7.33 6.39
C VAL A 100 -0.74 -5.86 6.52
N GLY A 101 -1.68 -5.36 5.72
CA GLY A 101 -2.01 -3.95 5.78
C GLY A 101 -2.89 -3.45 4.64
N VAL A 102 -3.00 -2.12 4.60
CA VAL A 102 -3.74 -1.37 3.59
C VAL A 102 -2.86 -0.23 3.10
N GLY A 103 -2.93 0.08 1.82
CA GLY A 103 -2.22 1.23 1.28
C GLY A 103 -2.96 1.92 0.16
N GLY A 104 -2.32 2.97 -0.35
CA GLY A 104 -2.71 3.60 -1.58
C GLY A 104 -1.81 4.76 -1.97
N TYR A 105 -2.38 5.65 -2.79
CA TYR A 105 -1.68 6.77 -3.38
C TYR A 105 -2.61 7.98 -3.47
N GLU A 106 -2.45 8.90 -2.53
CA GLU A 106 -3.24 10.12 -2.40
C GLU A 106 -2.96 11.13 -3.51
N GLY A 107 -1.79 11.06 -4.16
CA GLY A 107 -1.44 11.92 -5.30
C GLY A 107 -2.31 11.71 -6.55
N ALA A 108 -3.14 10.65 -6.58
CA ALA A 108 -4.16 10.46 -7.63
C ALA A 108 -5.49 11.15 -7.30
N VAL A 109 -5.66 11.68 -6.09
CA VAL A 109 -6.92 12.31 -5.65
C VAL A 109 -7.03 13.72 -6.18
N ALA A 110 -5.94 14.49 -6.13
CA ALA A 110 -5.89 15.87 -6.58
C ALA A 110 -4.48 16.26 -7.03
N HIS A 111 -4.40 17.31 -7.84
CA HIS A 111 -3.16 17.80 -8.46
C HIS A 111 -2.85 19.27 -8.12
N ASP A 112 -3.52 19.85 -7.13
CA ASP A 112 -3.30 21.22 -6.66
C ASP A 112 -3.49 21.31 -5.13
N VAL A 113 -3.20 22.49 -4.55
CA VAL A 113 -3.29 22.74 -3.10
C VAL A 113 -4.50 23.60 -2.71
N SER A 114 -5.55 23.61 -3.53
CA SER A 114 -6.79 24.32 -3.20
C SER A 114 -7.47 23.70 -1.97
N GLU A 115 -8.27 24.48 -1.24
CA GLU A 115 -9.05 23.96 -0.10
C GLU A 115 -9.94 22.76 -0.51
N GLN A 116 -10.42 22.75 -1.76
CA GLN A 116 -11.18 21.64 -2.32
C GLN A 116 -10.32 20.37 -2.49
N ALA A 117 -9.10 20.51 -2.98
CA ALA A 117 -8.15 19.40 -3.12
C ALA A 117 -7.74 18.84 -1.75
N LEU A 118 -7.39 19.71 -0.80
CA LEU A 118 -7.02 19.30 0.56
C LEU A 118 -8.16 18.54 1.24
N SER A 119 -9.40 19.06 1.14
CA SER A 119 -10.60 18.39 1.65
C SER A 119 -10.88 17.04 0.97
N ALA A 120 -10.61 16.93 -0.33
CA ALA A 120 -10.74 15.66 -1.05
C ALA A 120 -9.72 14.63 -0.57
N VAL A 121 -8.47 15.04 -0.32
CA VAL A 121 -7.41 14.20 0.28
C VAL A 121 -7.81 13.76 1.69
N ASP A 122 -8.31 14.65 2.54
CA ASP A 122 -8.81 14.30 3.87
C ASP A 122 -9.96 13.28 3.80
N GLY A 123 -10.85 13.43 2.82
CA GLY A 123 -11.93 12.46 2.55
C GLY A 123 -11.39 11.08 2.19
N TYR A 124 -10.37 11.03 1.33
CA TYR A 124 -9.70 9.79 0.95
C TYR A 124 -8.99 9.13 2.15
N LEU A 125 -8.24 9.89 2.95
CA LEU A 125 -7.53 9.37 4.12
C LEU A 125 -8.48 8.84 5.19
N ARG A 126 -9.62 9.53 5.42
CA ARG A 126 -10.68 9.02 6.30
C ARG A 126 -11.25 7.69 5.82
N ARG A 127 -11.45 7.52 4.50
CA ARG A 127 -11.88 6.24 3.93
C ARG A 127 -10.85 5.13 4.14
N LEU A 128 -9.57 5.43 3.96
CA LEU A 128 -8.49 4.47 4.18
C LEU A 128 -8.41 4.05 5.65
N ARG A 129 -8.45 5.00 6.59
CA ARG A 129 -8.52 4.72 8.04
C ARG A 129 -9.74 3.86 8.39
N LYS A 130 -10.90 4.19 7.80
CA LYS A 130 -12.13 3.41 7.98
C LYS A 130 -11.97 1.96 7.49
N LEU A 131 -11.37 1.74 6.32
CA LEU A 131 -11.10 0.39 5.81
C LEU A 131 -10.24 -0.42 6.79
N VAL A 132 -9.14 0.17 7.28
CA VAL A 132 -8.26 -0.48 8.25
C VAL A 132 -9.03 -0.87 9.52
N ALA A 133 -9.87 0.02 10.04
CA ALA A 133 -10.68 -0.27 11.21
C ALA A 133 -11.71 -1.40 10.97
N GLU A 134 -12.43 -1.37 9.84
CA GLU A 134 -13.41 -2.41 9.49
C GLU A 134 -12.76 -3.80 9.32
N LEU A 135 -11.57 -3.84 8.70
CA LEU A 135 -10.80 -5.08 8.55
C LEU A 135 -10.30 -5.59 9.90
N ALA A 136 -9.81 -4.70 10.77
CA ALA A 136 -9.37 -5.03 12.12
C ALA A 136 -10.51 -5.59 12.98
N GLU A 137 -11.68 -4.93 13.00
CA GLU A 137 -12.87 -5.38 13.72
C GLU A 137 -13.35 -6.75 13.24
N SER A 138 -13.22 -7.01 11.93
CA SER A 138 -13.56 -8.29 11.32
C SER A 138 -12.47 -9.36 11.50
N GLY A 139 -11.39 -9.06 12.23
CA GLY A 139 -10.32 -10.01 12.55
C GLY A 139 -9.32 -10.28 11.43
N HIS A 140 -9.30 -9.48 10.36
CA HIS A 140 -8.42 -9.71 9.20
C HIS A 140 -6.92 -9.59 9.54
N PHE A 141 -6.59 -8.88 10.61
CA PHE A 141 -5.22 -8.68 11.08
C PHE A 141 -4.87 -9.51 12.32
N SER A 142 -5.68 -10.53 12.63
CA SER A 142 -5.50 -11.34 13.83
C SER A 142 -4.15 -12.08 13.81
N GLY A 143 -3.39 -11.94 14.90
CA GLY A 143 -2.09 -12.60 15.07
C GLY A 143 -0.93 -11.91 14.35
N LEU A 144 -1.13 -10.71 13.80
CA LEU A 144 -0.04 -9.88 13.29
C LEU A 144 0.58 -9.04 14.41
N ASP A 145 1.91 -8.96 14.41
CA ASP A 145 2.66 -8.05 15.28
C ASP A 145 2.70 -6.62 14.74
N GLU A 146 2.47 -6.44 13.43
CA GLU A 146 2.47 -5.16 12.74
C GLU A 146 1.37 -5.13 11.66
N VAL A 147 0.66 -4.01 11.57
CA VAL A 147 -0.29 -3.72 10.49
C VAL A 147 0.18 -2.49 9.72
N LEU A 148 0.62 -2.67 8.48
CA LEU A 148 1.13 -1.60 7.66
C LEU A 148 0.00 -0.72 7.13
N VAL A 149 0.14 0.60 7.28
CA VAL A 149 -0.75 1.59 6.68
C VAL A 149 0.09 2.58 5.89
N THR A 150 -0.12 2.67 4.57
CA THR A 150 0.85 3.38 3.71
C THR A 150 0.25 4.24 2.58
N CYS A 151 0.78 5.46 2.41
CA CYS A 151 0.48 6.41 1.33
C CYS A 151 1.78 7.07 0.82
N GLY A 152 1.80 7.54 -0.42
CA GLY A 152 3.05 7.66 -1.19
C GLY A 152 3.18 8.82 -2.16
N GLY A 153 2.28 9.79 -2.11
CA GLY A 153 2.45 11.08 -2.78
C GLY A 153 3.49 11.95 -2.08
N SER A 154 4.01 12.93 -2.82
CA SER A 154 4.97 13.92 -2.29
C SER A 154 4.35 15.31 -2.11
N ALA A 155 3.05 15.45 -2.41
CA ALA A 155 2.31 16.71 -2.34
C ALA A 155 1.50 16.88 -1.04
N TYR A 156 1.07 15.79 -0.40
CA TYR A 156 0.16 15.81 0.76
C TYR A 156 0.69 14.95 1.93
N PHE A 157 2.01 14.78 2.02
CA PHE A 157 2.64 13.88 2.99
C PHE A 157 2.41 14.30 4.45
N ASP A 158 2.18 15.60 4.68
CA ASP A 158 1.79 16.19 5.95
C ASP A 158 0.37 15.78 6.35
N GLN A 159 -0.62 15.89 5.45
CA GLN A 159 -1.98 15.39 5.69
C GLN A 159 -1.98 13.88 5.96
N VAL A 160 -1.15 13.12 5.23
CA VAL A 160 -1.01 11.67 5.47
C VAL A 160 -0.40 11.41 6.85
N ALA A 161 0.65 12.14 7.24
CA ALA A 161 1.29 11.98 8.54
C ALA A 161 0.32 12.30 9.69
N GLU A 162 -0.43 13.40 9.58
CA GLU A 162 -1.46 13.77 10.55
C GLU A 162 -2.52 12.67 10.65
N ALA A 163 -3.13 12.28 9.53
CA ALA A 163 -4.15 11.25 9.51
C ALA A 163 -3.65 9.89 10.05
N PHE A 164 -2.41 9.49 9.79
CA PHE A 164 -1.90 8.18 10.24
C PHE A 164 -1.42 8.17 11.68
N THR A 165 -1.18 9.34 12.29
CA THR A 165 -0.80 9.47 13.70
C THR A 165 -1.99 9.67 14.64
N GLU A 166 -3.18 9.94 14.10
CA GLU A 166 -4.42 9.86 14.86
C GLU A 166 -4.61 8.46 15.50
N PRO A 167 -5.24 8.37 16.69
CA PRO A 167 -5.46 7.11 17.38
C PRO A 167 -6.13 6.04 16.50
N TRP A 168 -5.59 4.83 16.55
CA TRP A 168 -6.15 3.64 15.90
C TRP A 168 -7.01 2.84 16.89
N PRO A 169 -7.84 1.88 16.43
CA PRO A 169 -8.55 0.97 17.31
C PRO A 169 -7.63 0.34 18.35
N THR A 170 -8.09 0.26 19.60
CA THR A 170 -7.29 -0.23 20.73
C THR A 170 -6.71 -1.61 20.46
N GLY A 171 -5.38 -1.75 20.57
CA GLY A 171 -4.68 -3.01 20.39
C GLY A 171 -4.30 -3.34 18.95
N LEU A 172 -4.64 -2.49 17.96
CA LEU A 172 -4.18 -2.65 16.58
C LEU A 172 -2.74 -2.12 16.45
N PRO A 173 -1.73 -2.96 16.13
CA PRO A 173 -0.34 -2.54 16.09
C PRO A 173 0.01 -1.87 14.75
N VAL A 174 -0.57 -0.70 14.49
CA VAL A 174 -0.36 0.01 13.23
C VAL A 174 1.07 0.55 13.11
N VAL A 175 1.70 0.26 11.98
CA VAL A 175 2.96 0.87 11.55
C VAL A 175 2.69 1.76 10.33
N PRO A 176 2.67 3.08 10.50
CA PRO A 176 2.46 4.01 9.39
C PRO A 176 3.74 4.13 8.54
N VAL A 177 3.59 4.04 7.22
CA VAL A 177 4.71 4.14 6.26
C VAL A 177 4.41 5.20 5.21
N LEU A 178 5.18 6.28 5.21
CA LEU A 178 5.20 7.28 4.13
C LEU A 178 6.17 6.86 3.04
N ARG A 179 5.73 6.87 1.78
CA ARG A 179 6.57 6.53 0.61
C ARG A 179 6.82 7.72 -0.31
N SER A 180 6.73 8.94 0.23
CA SER A 180 7.07 10.16 -0.50
C SER A 180 8.51 10.05 -1.02
N GLY A 181 8.75 10.47 -2.25
CA GLY A 181 10.07 10.32 -2.90
C GLY A 181 10.49 11.54 -3.71
N GLY A 182 9.52 12.20 -4.37
CA GLY A 182 9.76 13.44 -5.12
C GLY A 182 10.21 14.61 -4.24
N TYR A 183 9.86 14.60 -2.95
CA TYR A 183 10.24 15.67 -2.01
C TYR A 183 11.76 15.77 -1.78
N LEU A 184 12.54 14.73 -2.09
CA LEU A 184 13.99 14.74 -1.88
C LEU A 184 14.77 15.44 -2.99
N LEU A 185 14.26 15.40 -4.22
CA LEU A 185 14.96 15.93 -5.39
C LEU A 185 14.23 17.12 -6.01
N HIS A 186 12.94 17.28 -5.71
CA HIS A 186 12.03 18.21 -6.35
C HIS A 186 11.98 18.05 -7.88
N ASP A 187 10.99 18.65 -8.52
CA ASP A 187 10.88 18.72 -9.98
C ASP A 187 10.27 20.06 -10.42
N ASP A 188 10.54 20.43 -11.67
CA ASP A 188 10.04 21.67 -12.28
C ASP A 188 8.53 21.61 -12.62
N GLY A 189 7.85 20.49 -12.36
CA GLY A 189 6.43 20.30 -12.67
C GLY A 189 5.54 20.68 -11.50
N PHE A 190 5.64 19.93 -10.40
CA PHE A 190 4.79 20.10 -9.22
C PHE A 190 5.26 21.23 -8.29
N TYR A 191 6.57 21.47 -8.17
CA TYR A 191 7.10 22.45 -7.20
C TYR A 191 7.25 23.87 -7.74
N LEU A 192 7.04 24.08 -9.04
CA LEU A 192 7.17 25.40 -9.67
C LEU A 192 5.92 26.27 -9.45
N ILE A 193 4.78 25.67 -9.08
CA ILE A 193 3.48 26.36 -8.92
C ILE A 193 3.44 27.32 -7.71
N ASP A 194 4.32 27.17 -6.72
CA ASP A 194 4.32 28.05 -5.53
C ASP A 194 5.36 29.17 -5.55
N LEU A 195 6.34 29.17 -6.48
CA LEU A 195 7.38 30.22 -6.49
C LEU A 195 6.98 31.50 -7.24
N VAL A 196 5.87 31.50 -7.98
CA VAL A 196 5.46 32.65 -8.82
C VAL A 196 4.34 33.49 -8.19
N ARG A 197 3.79 33.12 -7.02
CA ARG A 197 2.73 33.91 -6.34
C ARG A 197 3.20 34.78 -5.16
N THR A 198 4.48 34.78 -4.81
CA THR A 198 5.02 35.65 -3.73
C THR A 198 5.95 36.77 -4.23
N PHE A 199 6.26 36.80 -5.52
CA PHE A 199 6.98 37.91 -6.13
C PHE A 199 6.46 38.15 -7.55
N PHE A 200 5.42 38.96 -7.69
CA PHE A 200 5.25 40.07 -8.65
C PHE A 200 3.89 40.74 -8.43
#